data_AF-A0A2I1I0U9-F1
#
_entry.id   AF-A0A2I1I0U9-F1
#
_cell.length_a   1.000
_cell.length_b   1.000
_cell.length_c   1.000
_cell.angle_alpha   90.00
_cell.angle_beta   90.00
_cell.angle_gamma   90.00
#
_symmetry.space_group_name_H-M   'P 1'
#
loop_
_entity.id
_entity.type
_entity.pdbx_description
1 polymer ?
#
loop_
_entity_poly.entity_id
_entity_poly.type
_entity_poly.pdbx_seq_one_letter_code
_entity_poly.pdbx_strand_id
1 'polypeptide(L)'
;MGYDANEVLTFLADVERTLMGEETDPDRVVTAQKALDVEFSVKLRGFNDEEVDAEIDRLIEMLRHAERRRVTQDENSAGSDVHAARLPGVEPTPASSEYADFGTPEAVDQILRSMTQEKE
;
A
#
# COMPACT_ATOMS: atom_id res chain seq x y z
N MET A 1 4.42 28.79 21.29
CA MET A 1 3.63 27.74 21.97
C MET A 1 3.45 26.65 20.94
N GLY A 2 3.17 25.42 21.35
CA GLY A 2 3.14 24.30 20.40
C GLY A 2 2.16 23.22 20.82
N TYR A 3 1.86 22.28 19.93
CA TYR A 3 0.95 21.18 20.21
C TYR A 3 1.53 20.19 21.22
N ASP A 4 0.66 19.58 22.03
CA ASP A 4 1.05 18.59 23.02
C ASP A 4 1.72 17.39 22.36
N ALA A 5 2.96 17.12 22.75
CA ALA A 5 3.75 16.07 22.14
C ALA A 5 3.16 14.67 22.37
N ASN A 6 2.48 14.43 23.48
CA ASN A 6 1.87 13.13 23.76
C ASN A 6 0.67 12.87 22.85
N GLU A 7 -0.12 13.91 22.62
CA GLU A 7 -1.31 13.85 21.76
C GLU A 7 -0.92 13.65 20.29
N VAL A 8 0.07 14.40 19.80
CA VAL A 8 0.60 14.24 18.44
C VAL A 8 1.19 12.83 18.25
N LEU A 9 2.00 12.34 19.20
CA LEU A 9 2.60 11.00 19.09
C LEU A 9 1.55 9.88 19.11
N THR A 10 0.50 10.03 19.91
CA THR A 10 -0.59 9.05 19.98
C THR A 10 -1.34 9.00 18.66
N PHE A 11 -1.68 10.17 18.11
CA PHE A 11 -2.32 10.27 16.79
C PHE A 11 -1.46 9.64 15.69
N LEU A 12 -0.15 9.93 15.67
CA LEU A 12 0.76 9.33 14.69
C LEU A 12 0.79 7.81 14.78
N ALA A 13 0.82 7.25 16.00
CA ALA A 13 0.79 5.80 16.19
C ALA A 13 -0.50 5.16 15.65
N ASP A 14 -1.65 5.81 15.83
CA ASP A 14 -2.94 5.34 15.30
C ASP A 14 -3.00 5.44 13.76
N VAL A 15 -2.42 6.50 13.18
CA VAL A 15 -2.25 6.65 11.73
C VAL A 15 -1.35 5.57 11.16
N GLU A 16 -0.22 5.27 11.79
CA GLU A 16 0.71 4.23 11.35
C GLU A 16 0.04 2.86 11.33
N ARG A 17 -0.65 2.48 12.41
CA ARG A 17 -1.43 1.23 12.47
C ARG A 17 -2.51 1.15 11.38
N THR A 18 -3.16 2.29 11.11
CA THR A 18 -4.11 2.39 10.01
C THR A 18 -3.41 2.22 8.66
N LEU A 19 -2.26 2.86 8.45
CA LEU A 19 -1.53 2.76 7.19
C LEU A 19 -0.98 1.34 6.93
N MET A 20 -0.55 0.64 7.99
CA MET A 20 -0.08 -0.75 7.94
C MET A 20 -1.21 -1.77 7.74
N GLY A 21 -2.47 -1.36 7.87
CA GLY A 21 -3.61 -2.27 7.75
C GLY A 21 -3.86 -3.10 9.02
N GLU A 22 -3.17 -2.79 10.12
CA GLU A 22 -3.33 -3.48 11.41
C GLU A 22 -4.58 -3.03 12.15
N GLU A 23 -4.93 -1.75 12.02
CA GLU A 23 -6.19 -1.23 12.56
C GLU A 23 -7.31 -1.43 11.54
N THR A 24 -8.21 -2.34 11.89
CA THR A 24 -9.44 -2.67 11.13
C THR A 24 -10.70 -2.16 11.81
N ASP A 25 -10.59 -1.69 13.05
CA ASP A 25 -11.73 -1.21 13.82
C ASP A 25 -12.13 0.20 13.34
N PRO A 26 -13.37 0.42 12.86
CA PRO A 26 -13.77 1.70 12.28
C PRO A 26 -13.77 2.85 13.30
N ASP A 27 -13.84 2.56 14.60
CA ASP A 27 -13.78 3.58 15.65
C ASP A 27 -12.34 4.05 15.89
N ARG A 28 -11.36 3.17 15.63
CA ARG A 28 -9.92 3.42 15.83
C ARG A 28 -9.17 3.81 14.57
N VAL A 29 -9.64 3.36 13.41
CA VAL A 29 -9.06 3.71 12.11
C VAL A 29 -9.03 5.23 11.94
N VAL A 30 -7.85 5.75 11.65
CA VAL A 30 -7.67 7.17 11.36
C VAL A 30 -7.81 7.38 9.86
N THR A 31 -8.98 7.83 9.42
CA THR A 31 -9.21 8.19 8.01
C THR A 31 -8.64 9.57 7.71
N ALA A 32 -8.50 9.89 6.42
CA ALA A 32 -8.09 11.23 5.98
C ALA A 32 -9.03 12.32 6.52
N GLN A 33 -10.34 12.03 6.64
CA GLN A 33 -11.30 12.97 7.22
C GLN A 33 -11.11 13.15 8.73
N LYS A 34 -10.85 12.07 9.46
CA LYS A 34 -10.58 12.11 10.91
C LYS A 34 -9.27 12.84 11.22
N ALA A 35 -8.27 12.70 10.34
CA ALA A 35 -7.01 13.44 10.41
C ALA A 35 -7.17 14.94 10.10
N LEU A 36 -8.13 15.33 9.27
CA LEU A 36 -8.45 16.75 9.01
C LEU A 36 -9.20 17.42 10.16
N ASP A 37 -9.99 16.64 10.90
CA ASP A 37 -10.82 17.11 12.02
C ASP A 37 -10.08 17.03 13.37
N VAL A 38 -8.84 16.53 13.37
CA VAL A 38 -8.05 16.41 14.60
C VAL A 38 -7.67 17.82 15.08
N GLU A 39 -7.86 18.07 16.38
CA GLU A 39 -7.46 19.32 17.00
C GLU A 39 -6.52 19.00 18.16
N PHE A 40 -5.31 19.55 18.12
CA PHE A 40 -4.31 19.29 19.15
C PHE A 40 -4.30 20.36 20.23
N SER A 41 -4.18 19.93 21.48
CA SER A 41 -4.05 20.81 22.64
C SER A 41 -2.73 21.59 22.62
N VAL A 42 -2.79 22.92 22.77
CA VAL A 42 -1.58 23.77 22.81
C VAL A 42 -0.98 23.82 24.21
N LYS A 43 0.33 23.62 24.33
CA LYS A 43 1.10 23.74 25.57
C LYS A 43 2.34 24.63 25.43
N LEU A 44 2.86 25.09 26.58
CA LEU A 44 4.03 25.98 26.64
C LEU A 44 5.32 25.28 26.16
N ARG A 45 5.41 23.96 26.33
CA ARG A 45 6.44 23.09 25.75
C ARG A 45 5.71 22.02 24.93
N GLY A 46 5.77 22.14 23.61
CA GLY A 46 5.11 21.26 22.65
C GLY A 46 5.87 21.26 21.32
N PHE A 47 5.41 20.46 20.36
CA PHE A 47 5.92 20.51 18.98
C PHE A 47 5.48 21.81 18.30
N ASN A 48 6.27 22.31 17.36
CA ASN A 48 5.91 23.52 16.61
C ASN A 48 4.63 23.25 15.82
N ASP A 49 3.62 24.12 15.98
CA ASP A 49 2.32 23.97 15.32
C ASP A 49 2.45 23.90 13.80
N GLU A 50 3.21 24.82 13.21
CA GLU A 50 3.48 24.86 11.76
C GLU A 50 4.12 23.56 11.22
N GLU A 51 5.02 22.94 11.98
CA GLU A 51 5.71 21.71 11.58
C GLU A 51 4.77 20.50 11.67
N VAL A 52 3.97 20.43 12.74
CA VAL A 52 2.97 19.39 12.91
C VAL A 52 1.91 19.52 11.81
N ASP A 53 1.36 20.70 11.58
CA ASP A 53 0.32 20.92 10.58
C ASP A 53 0.79 20.50 9.18
N ALA A 54 2.02 20.85 8.79
CA ALA A 54 2.61 20.43 7.52
C ALA A 54 2.75 18.91 7.39
N GLU A 55 3.10 18.22 8.47
CA GLU A 55 3.22 16.76 8.45
C GLU A 55 1.86 16.07 8.49
N ILE A 56 0.87 16.65 9.17
CA ILE A 56 -0.52 16.18 9.17
C ILE A 56 -1.10 16.25 7.76
N ASP A 57 -0.89 17.35 7.02
CA ASP A 57 -1.30 17.48 5.61
C ASP A 57 -0.75 16.33 4.74
N ARG A 58 0.51 15.95 4.96
CA ARG A 58 1.14 14.84 4.24
C ARG A 58 0.53 13.49 4.62
N LEU A 59 0.27 13.27 5.90
CA LEU A 59 -0.36 12.04 6.38
C LEU A 59 -1.79 11.89 5.87
N ILE A 60 -2.55 12.99 5.77
CA ILE A 60 -3.89 13.01 5.17
C ILE A 60 -3.85 12.50 3.72
N GLU A 61 -2.86 12.92 2.93
CA GLU A 61 -2.69 12.45 1.56
C GLU A 61 -2.40 10.94 1.50
N MET A 62 -1.49 10.45 2.37
CA MET A 62 -1.15 9.04 2.47
C MET A 62 -2.34 8.18 2.91
N LEU A 63 -3.10 8.66 3.90
CA LEU A 63 -4.32 8.02 4.39
C LEU A 63 -5.38 7.92 3.29
N ARG A 64 -5.57 8.98 2.50
CA ARG A 64 -6.51 8.98 1.36
C ARG A 64 -6.12 7.93 0.31
N HIS A 65 -4.82 7.74 0.07
CA HIS A 65 -4.33 6.68 -0.82
C HIS A 65 -4.49 5.27 -0.21
N ALA A 66 -4.24 5.11 1.09
CA ALA A 66 -4.45 3.84 1.79
C ALA A 66 -5.94 3.45 1.84
N GLU A 67 -6.83 4.40 2.12
CA GLU A 67 -8.28 4.23 2.13
C GLU A 67 -8.80 3.84 0.74
N ARG A 68 -8.35 4.52 -0.32
CA ARG A 68 -8.70 4.14 -1.70
C ARG A 68 -8.26 2.71 -2.04
N ARG A 69 -7.08 2.28 -1.58
CA ARG A 69 -6.62 0.88 -1.75
C ARG A 69 -7.51 -0.09 -0.99
N ARG A 70 -7.92 0.23 0.24
CA ARG A 70 -8.83 -0.60 1.05
C ARG A 70 -10.19 -0.76 0.38
N VAL A 71 -10.80 0.32 -0.12
CA VAL A 71 -12.08 0.25 -0.87
C VAL A 71 -11.95 -0.66 -2.10
N THR A 72 -10.81 -0.60 -2.80
CA THR A 72 -10.57 -1.46 -3.98
C THR A 72 -10.31 -2.92 -3.58
N GLN A 73 -9.73 -3.17 -2.41
CA GLN A 73 -9.43 -4.51 -1.88
C GLN A 73 -10.65 -5.22 -1.30
N ASP A 74 -11.58 -4.47 -0.69
CA ASP A 74 -12.87 -4.98 -0.22
C ASP A 74 -13.72 -5.48 -1.41
N GLU A 75 -13.76 -4.71 -2.51
CA GLU A 75 -14.43 -5.08 -3.76
C GLU A 75 -13.76 -6.29 -4.46
N ASN A 76 -12.42 -6.41 -4.41
CA ASN A 76 -11.73 -7.55 -5.00
C ASN A 76 -11.92 -8.85 -4.20
N SER A 77 -12.14 -8.74 -2.88
CA SER A 77 -12.40 -9.89 -2.00
C SER A 77 -13.81 -10.47 -2.18
N ALA A 78 -14.79 -9.66 -2.60
CA ALA A 78 -16.14 -10.11 -2.94
C ALA A 78 -16.29 -10.65 -4.38
N GLY A 79 -15.30 -10.42 -5.25
CA GLY A 79 -15.33 -10.82 -6.67
C GLY A 79 -14.61 -12.14 -7.00
N SER A 80 -13.94 -12.78 -6.05
CA SER A 80 -13.12 -13.97 -6.30
C SER A 80 -13.85 -15.30 -6.03
N ASP A 81 -15.09 -15.44 -6.53
CA ASP A 81 -15.83 -16.71 -6.55
C ASP A 81 -16.38 -17.01 -7.95
N VAL A 82 -15.58 -16.78 -8.99
CA VAL A 82 -15.84 -17.31 -10.33
C VAL A 82 -14.52 -17.57 -11.05
N HIS A 83 -13.92 -18.74 -10.84
CA HIS A 83 -13.35 -19.55 -11.93
C HIS A 83 -12.93 -20.94 -11.44
N ALA A 84 -13.81 -21.60 -10.70
CA ALA A 84 -13.73 -23.05 -10.50
C ALA A 84 -14.95 -23.71 -11.15
N ALA A 85 -14.92 -23.85 -12.48
CA ALA A 85 -15.37 -25.06 -13.18
C ALA A 85 -15.40 -24.87 -14.71
N ARG A 86 -14.70 -25.79 -15.38
CA ARG A 86 -15.18 -26.57 -16.55
C ARG A 86 -14.74 -26.14 -17.96
N LEU A 87 -13.67 -26.77 -18.46
CA LEU A 87 -13.77 -27.88 -19.44
C LEU A 87 -12.36 -28.47 -19.75
N PRO A 88 -12.19 -29.80 -19.75
CA PRO A 88 -11.01 -30.44 -20.31
C PRO A 88 -11.21 -30.68 -21.81
N GLY A 89 -10.20 -30.41 -22.63
CA GLY A 89 -10.15 -30.88 -24.01
C GLY A 89 -10.02 -29.79 -25.06
N VAL A 90 -8.82 -29.25 -25.21
CA VAL A 90 -8.31 -28.82 -26.52
C VAL A 90 -6.80 -29.06 -26.51
N GLU A 91 -6.34 -29.88 -27.44
CA GLU A 91 -4.94 -30.25 -27.69
C GLU A 91 -4.04 -29.03 -27.94
N PRO A 92 -2.75 -29.09 -27.57
CA PRO A 92 -1.80 -28.02 -27.80
C PRO A 92 -1.34 -28.04 -29.27
N THR A 93 -1.60 -26.97 -30.01
CA THR A 93 -0.93 -26.71 -31.30
C THR A 93 0.10 -25.60 -31.09
N PRO A 94 1.40 -25.85 -31.30
CA PRO A 94 2.47 -24.90 -30.99
C PRO A 94 2.74 -24.03 -32.21
N ALA A 95 2.40 -22.75 -32.16
CA ALA A 95 3.04 -21.75 -33.01
C ALA A 95 2.78 -20.34 -32.47
N SER A 96 3.88 -19.66 -32.14
CA SER A 96 3.98 -18.23 -31.84
C SER A 96 3.63 -17.82 -30.40
N SER A 97 4.46 -18.27 -29.45
CA SER A 97 4.76 -17.50 -28.23
C SER A 97 6.20 -17.02 -28.31
N GLU A 98 6.45 -16.11 -29.23
CA GLU A 98 7.50 -15.11 -29.01
C GLU A 98 6.94 -14.24 -27.87
N TYR A 99 7.65 -14.14 -26.74
CA TYR A 99 7.25 -13.42 -25.51
C TYR A 99 6.26 -14.10 -24.54
N ALA A 100 6.59 -15.28 -24.03
CA ALA A 100 6.01 -15.74 -22.76
C ALA A 100 6.93 -16.70 -21.99
N ASP A 101 8.20 -16.34 -21.77
CA ASP A 101 9.05 -17.10 -20.84
C ASP A 101 10.09 -16.22 -20.15
N PHE A 102 9.64 -15.16 -19.48
CA PHE A 102 10.49 -14.32 -18.60
C PHE A 102 10.35 -14.70 -17.12
N GLY A 103 9.73 -15.85 -16.82
CA GLY A 103 9.41 -16.28 -15.45
C GLY A 103 10.02 -17.61 -15.02
N THR A 104 10.73 -18.32 -15.91
CA THR A 104 11.38 -19.58 -15.53
C THR A 104 12.82 -19.32 -15.06
N PRO A 105 13.32 -20.07 -14.06
CA PRO A 105 14.71 -19.96 -13.62
C PRO A 105 15.73 -20.28 -14.73
N GLU A 106 15.32 -21.04 -15.75
CA GLU A 106 16.15 -21.37 -16.92
C GLU A 106 16.30 -20.18 -17.89
N ALA A 107 15.25 -19.36 -18.06
CA ALA A 107 15.33 -18.12 -18.82
C ALA A 107 16.29 -17.10 -18.17
N VAL A 108 16.29 -17.02 -16.84
CA VAL A 108 17.22 -16.16 -16.09
C VAL A 108 18.67 -16.62 -16.27
N ASP A 109 18.91 -17.94 -16.24
CA ASP A 109 20.24 -18.51 -16.46
C ASP A 109 20.77 -18.25 -17.88
N GLN A 110 19.92 -18.36 -18.90
CA GLN A 110 20.27 -18.00 -20.28
C GLN A 110 20.64 -16.53 -20.44
N ILE A 111 19.96 -15.62 -19.73
CA ILE A 111 20.26 -14.18 -19.75
C ILE A 111 21.60 -13.91 -19.07
N LEU A 112 21.86 -14.50 -17.89
CA LEU A 112 23.13 -14.38 -17.17
C LEU A 112 24.32 -14.92 -18.00
N ARG A 113 24.09 -16.04 -18.71
CA ARG A 113 25.08 -16.63 -19.62
C ARG A 113 25.34 -15.77 -20.85
N SER A 114 24.32 -15.08 -21.35
CA SER A 114 24.46 -14.17 -22.50
C SER A 114 25.23 -12.90 -22.12
N MET A 115 24.98 -12.33 -20.93
CA MET A 115 25.72 -11.17 -20.41
C MET A 115 27.22 -11.42 -20.18
N THR A 116 27.63 -12.68 -20.03
CA THR A 116 29.04 -13.05 -19.80
C THR A 116 29.79 -13.46 -21.07
N GLN A 117 29.11 -13.62 -22.21
CA GLN A 117 29.73 -13.96 -23.50
C GLN A 117 29.94 -12.77 -24.44
N GLU A 118 29.47 -11.57 -24.11
CA GLU A 118 29.77 -10.36 -24.87
C GLU A 118 31.06 -9.69 -24.36
N LYS A 119 32.19 -10.37 -24.56
CA LYS A 119 33.47 -9.71 -24.86
C LYS A 119 34.45 -10.71 -25.46
N GLU A 120 34.90 -10.39 -26.66
CA GLU A 120 36.16 -10.85 -27.26
C GLU A 120 37.31 -10.93 -26.24
#